data_AF-A0A7H8GP25-F1
#
_entry.id   AF-A0A7H8GP25-F1
#
_cell.length_a   1.000
_cell.length_b   1.000
_cell.length_c   1.000
_cell.angle_alpha   90.00
_cell.angle_beta   90.00
_cell.angle_gamma   90.00
#
_symmetry.space_group_name_H-M   'P 1'
#
loop_
_entity.id
_entity.type
_entity.pdbx_description
1 polymer ?
#
loop_
_entity_poly.entity_id
_entity_poly.type
_entity_poly.pdbx_seq_one_letter_code
_entity_poly.pdbx_strand_id
1 'polypeptide(L)'
;MANDQPDVEPQEPSEETIVGAVKGASSRKSFAKLRRELSDDELSSPAVQRMLIDEIERLDSERIDLTVYREKFHITDKKSAIFEERFKAKISIEIIHIACVTVGAAALGFAPSIWTTQPTAMMIVVFGSVLIIAGLAAKAVKP
;
A
#
# COMPACT_ATOMS: atom_id res chain seq x y z
N MET A 1 47.94 -0.52 -5.55
CA MET A 1 47.40 -1.33 -6.66
C MET A 1 45.90 -1.40 -6.45
N ALA A 2 45.15 -0.72 -7.32
CA ALA A 2 43.69 -0.66 -7.26
C ALA A 2 43.12 -2.06 -7.57
N ASN A 3 42.23 -2.54 -6.72
CA ASN A 3 41.52 -3.80 -6.92
C ASN A 3 40.31 -3.51 -7.80
N ASP A 4 40.51 -3.62 -9.11
CA ASP A 4 39.48 -3.39 -10.14
C ASP A 4 38.62 -4.67 -10.23
N GLN A 5 37.55 -4.71 -9.45
CA GLN A 5 36.58 -5.79 -9.48
C GLN A 5 35.46 -5.38 -10.45
N PRO A 6 35.16 -6.14 -11.52
CA PRO A 6 34.12 -5.76 -12.46
C PRO A 6 32.75 -5.77 -11.76
N ASP A 7 31.95 -4.72 -12.00
CA ASP A 7 30.56 -4.62 -11.54
C ASP A 7 29.75 -5.81 -12.07
N VAL A 8 29.20 -6.60 -11.13
CA VAL A 8 28.30 -7.72 -11.43
C VAL A 8 26.87 -7.22 -11.21
N GLU A 9 26.10 -7.15 -12.29
CA GLU A 9 24.67 -6.82 -12.25
C GLU A 9 23.90 -7.91 -11.48
N PRO A 10 22.94 -7.58 -10.59
CA PRO A 10 22.15 -8.58 -9.90
C PRO A 10 21.33 -9.41 -10.90
N GLN A 11 21.56 -10.72 -10.92
CA GLN A 11 20.70 -11.63 -11.68
C GLN A 11 19.30 -11.60 -11.09
N GLU A 12 18.29 -11.25 -11.91
CA GLU A 12 16.90 -11.47 -11.55
C GLU A 12 16.68 -12.96 -11.26
N PRO A 13 15.88 -13.31 -10.24
CA PRO A 13 15.59 -14.70 -9.95
C PRO A 13 14.94 -15.34 -11.18
N SER A 14 15.59 -16.38 -11.69
CA SER A 14 15.08 -17.26 -12.73
C SER A 14 13.63 -17.63 -12.41
N GLU A 15 12.72 -17.31 -13.32
CA GLU A 15 11.34 -17.79 -13.29
C GLU A 15 11.37 -19.32 -13.31
N GLU A 16 11.34 -19.94 -12.13
CA GLU A 16 10.94 -21.32 -11.99
C GLU A 16 9.52 -21.42 -12.56
N THR A 17 9.44 -22.09 -13.71
CA THR A 17 8.19 -22.41 -14.38
C THR A 17 7.36 -23.29 -13.44
N ILE A 18 6.47 -22.68 -12.68
CA ILE A 18 5.37 -23.38 -12.01
C ILE A 18 4.41 -23.81 -13.12
N VAL A 19 4.59 -25.02 -13.64
CA VAL A 19 3.58 -25.70 -14.48
C VAL A 19 2.45 -26.17 -13.57
N GLY A 20 1.70 -25.21 -13.02
CA GLY A 20 0.39 -25.43 -12.43
C GLY A 20 -0.63 -25.31 -13.54
N ALA A 21 -1.22 -26.43 -13.95
CA ALA A 21 -2.22 -26.51 -15.00
C ALA A 21 -3.42 -25.58 -14.73
N VAL A 22 -3.41 -24.39 -15.34
CA VAL A 22 -4.61 -23.54 -15.44
C VAL A 22 -5.55 -24.24 -16.42
N LYS A 23 -6.56 -24.89 -15.83
CA LYS A 23 -7.65 -25.55 -16.53
C LYS A 23 -8.43 -24.51 -17.33
N GLY A 24 -8.08 -24.40 -18.62
CA GLY A 24 -8.95 -23.98 -19.72
C GLY A 24 -9.62 -22.61 -19.57
N ALA A 25 -8.87 -21.53 -19.76
CA ALA A 25 -9.45 -20.40 -20.47
C ALA A 25 -9.64 -20.84 -21.93
N SER A 26 -10.79 -21.42 -22.23
CA SER A 26 -11.24 -21.64 -23.61
C SER A 26 -11.39 -20.26 -24.26
N SER A 27 -10.29 -19.72 -24.77
CA SER A 27 -10.31 -18.65 -25.74
C SER A 27 -11.19 -19.15 -26.89
N ARG A 28 -12.33 -18.47 -27.07
CA ARG A 28 -13.33 -18.81 -28.08
C ARG A 28 -12.66 -18.79 -29.46
N LYS A 29 -12.15 -19.95 -29.90
CA LYS A 29 -11.67 -20.20 -31.27
C LYS A 29 -12.77 -20.03 -32.32
N SER A 30 -14.00 -19.71 -31.92
CA SER A 30 -15.16 -19.41 -32.77
C SER A 30 -14.91 -18.28 -33.76
N PHE A 31 -13.98 -17.35 -33.47
CA PHE A 31 -13.62 -16.25 -34.36
C PHE A 31 -12.30 -16.45 -35.12
N ALA A 32 -11.60 -17.58 -34.92
CA ALA A 32 -10.32 -17.83 -35.59
C ALA A 32 -10.45 -18.03 -37.12
N LYS A 33 -11.69 -18.25 -37.61
CA LYS A 33 -12.02 -18.35 -39.04
C LYS A 33 -12.59 -17.06 -39.63
N LEU A 34 -12.80 -16.01 -38.83
CA LEU A 34 -13.14 -14.70 -39.35
C LEU A 34 -11.86 -14.10 -39.94
N ARG A 35 -11.84 -13.86 -41.25
CA ARG A 35 -10.70 -13.21 -41.92
C ARG A 35 -10.54 -11.84 -41.25
N ARG A 36 -9.44 -11.66 -40.52
CA ARG A 36 -9.16 -10.45 -39.71
C ARG A 36 -8.98 -9.19 -40.57
N GLU A 37 -8.92 -9.37 -41.88
CA GLU A 37 -8.80 -8.32 -42.88
C GLU A 37 -10.08 -8.33 -43.72
N LEU A 38 -10.83 -7.24 -43.66
CA LEU A 38 -11.93 -6.97 -44.58
C LEU A 38 -11.36 -6.82 -45.99
N SER A 39 -11.99 -7.40 -47.00
CA SER A 39 -11.63 -7.07 -48.39
C SER A 39 -12.11 -5.66 -48.76
N ASP A 40 -11.50 -5.02 -49.75
CA ASP A 40 -11.92 -3.68 -50.21
C ASP A 40 -13.40 -3.64 -50.65
N ASP A 41 -13.91 -4.76 -51.20
CA ASP A 41 -15.33 -4.91 -51.55
C ASP A 41 -16.25 -4.90 -50.31
N GLU A 42 -15.84 -5.55 -49.21
CA GLU A 42 -16.58 -5.56 -47.94
C GLU A 42 -16.49 -4.21 -47.22
N LEU A 43 -15.34 -3.53 -47.30
CA LEU A 43 -15.15 -2.16 -46.79
C LEU A 43 -15.97 -1.12 -47.56
N SER A 44 -16.24 -1.35 -48.84
CA SER A 44 -17.10 -0.47 -49.65
C SER A 44 -18.58 -0.57 -49.25
N SER A 45 -18.95 -1.60 -48.48
CA SER A 45 -20.33 -1.78 -48.00
C SER A 45 -20.70 -0.72 -46.97
N PRO A 46 -21.77 0.06 -47.19
CA PRO A 46 -22.20 1.10 -46.25
C PRO A 46 -22.62 0.55 -44.88
N ALA A 47 -22.98 -0.73 -44.78
CA ALA A 47 -23.30 -1.37 -43.51
C ALA A 47 -22.05 -1.61 -42.65
N VAL A 48 -20.94 -2.03 -43.28
CA VAL A 48 -19.65 -2.26 -42.60
C VAL A 48 -19.04 -0.92 -42.17
N GLN A 49 -19.12 0.11 -43.01
CA GLN A 49 -18.65 1.46 -42.66
C GLN A 49 -19.39 2.04 -41.46
N ARG A 50 -20.72 1.93 -41.41
CA ARG A 50 -21.52 2.37 -40.25
C ARG A 50 -21.18 1.59 -38.99
N MET A 51 -21.06 0.27 -39.08
CA MET A 51 -20.65 -0.56 -37.95
C MET A 51 -19.27 -0.16 -37.39
N LEU A 52 -18.30 0.11 -38.26
CA LEU A 52 -16.96 0.54 -37.84
C LEU A 52 -16.99 1.94 -37.21
N ILE A 53 -17.78 2.86 -37.75
CA ILE A 53 -17.97 4.20 -37.16
C ILE A 53 -18.62 4.10 -35.78
N ASP A 54 -19.71 3.34 -35.64
CA ASP A 54 -20.38 3.12 -34.36
C ASP A 54 -19.43 2.50 -33.32
N GLU A 55 -18.58 1.57 -33.75
CA GLU A 55 -17.59 0.94 -32.88
C GLU A 55 -16.46 1.90 -32.48
N ILE A 56 -16.02 2.77 -33.39
CA ILE A 56 -15.06 3.83 -33.08
C ILE A 56 -15.67 4.80 -32.06
N GLU A 57 -16.91 5.25 -32.25
CA GLU A 57 -17.59 6.15 -31.31
C GLU A 57 -17.77 5.50 -29.92
N ARG A 58 -18.10 4.20 -29.89
CA ARG A 58 -18.18 3.43 -28.64
C ARG A 58 -16.82 3.37 -27.95
N LEU A 59 -15.75 3.03 -28.68
CA LEU A 59 -14.40 2.92 -28.13
C LEU A 59 -13.86 4.28 -27.66
N ASP A 60 -14.16 5.37 -28.37
CA ASP A 60 -13.77 6.72 -27.95
C ASP A 60 -14.49 7.13 -26.65
N SER A 61 -15.79 6.85 -26.55
CA SER A 61 -16.57 7.09 -25.34
C SER A 61 -16.00 6.30 -24.15
N GLU A 62 -15.73 5.01 -24.33
CA GLU A 62 -15.11 4.16 -23.31
C GLU A 62 -13.71 4.67 -22.93
N ARG A 63 -12.91 5.10 -23.92
CA ARG A 63 -11.57 5.63 -23.67
C ARG A 63 -11.62 6.91 -22.83
N ILE A 64 -12.58 7.79 -23.07
CA ILE A 64 -12.80 8.99 -22.26
C ILE A 64 -13.14 8.60 -20.82
N ASP A 65 -14.10 7.70 -20.63
CA ASP A 65 -14.50 7.23 -19.30
C ASP A 65 -13.34 6.58 -18.54
N LEU A 66 -12.59 5.69 -19.19
CA LEU A 66 -11.42 5.04 -18.61
C LEU A 66 -10.36 6.06 -18.18
N THR A 67 -10.16 7.12 -18.95
CA THR A 67 -9.21 8.19 -18.62
C THR A 67 -9.62 8.88 -17.31
N VAL A 68 -10.90 9.17 -17.13
CA VAL A 68 -11.44 9.78 -15.90
C VAL A 68 -11.27 8.85 -14.70
N TYR A 69 -11.56 7.55 -14.86
CA TYR A 69 -11.38 6.58 -13.78
C TYR A 69 -9.92 6.41 -13.39
N ARG A 70 -9.01 6.39 -14.37
CA ARG A 70 -7.57 6.31 -14.13
C ARG A 70 -7.06 7.48 -13.30
N GLU A 71 -7.49 8.70 -13.64
CA GLU A 71 -7.10 9.89 -12.88
C GLU A 71 -7.62 9.84 -11.45
N LYS A 72 -8.91 9.50 -11.27
CA LYS A 72 -9.52 9.34 -9.94
C LYS A 72 -8.83 8.28 -9.10
N PHE A 73 -8.44 7.17 -9.73
CA PHE A 73 -7.68 6.10 -9.10
C PHE A 73 -6.34 6.63 -8.58
N HIS A 74 -5.53 7.27 -9.42
CA HIS A 74 -4.23 7.81 -8.99
C HIS A 74 -4.35 8.90 -7.92
N ILE A 75 -5.37 9.76 -7.98
CA ILE A 75 -5.63 10.76 -6.93
C ILE A 75 -5.95 10.07 -5.60
N THR A 76 -6.83 9.05 -5.63
CA THR A 76 -7.27 8.35 -4.42
C THR A 76 -6.15 7.51 -3.83
N ASP A 77 -5.41 6.79 -4.67
CA ASP A 77 -4.25 6.00 -4.31
C ASP A 77 -3.17 6.86 -3.63
N LYS A 78 -2.84 8.02 -4.22
CA LYS A 78 -1.92 9.00 -3.61
C LYS A 78 -2.43 9.49 -2.26
N LYS A 79 -3.72 9.81 -2.13
CA LYS A 79 -4.32 10.23 -0.85
C LYS A 79 -4.27 9.13 0.19
N SER A 80 -4.54 7.88 -0.21
CA SER A 80 -4.47 6.71 0.65
C SER A 80 -3.06 6.53 1.21
N ALA A 81 -2.04 6.58 0.34
CA ALA A 81 -0.65 6.49 0.76
C ALA A 81 -0.27 7.61 1.76
N ILE A 82 -0.69 8.85 1.49
CA ILE A 82 -0.45 9.98 2.42
C ILE A 82 -1.13 9.73 3.77
N PHE A 83 -2.38 9.27 3.78
CA PHE A 83 -3.10 9.03 5.03
C PHE A 83 -2.52 7.86 5.81
N GLU A 84 -2.12 6.79 5.14
CA GLU A 84 -1.46 5.63 5.77
C GLU A 84 -0.18 6.06 6.46
N GLU A 85 0.65 6.87 5.79
CA GLU A 85 1.90 7.36 6.37
C GLU A 85 1.67 8.26 7.59
N ARG A 86 0.69 9.18 7.51
CA ARG A 86 0.31 10.01 8.65
C ARG A 86 -0.30 9.20 9.80
N PHE A 87 -0.96 8.09 9.49
CA PHE A 87 -1.55 7.21 10.49
C PHE A 87 -0.49 6.40 11.23
N LYS A 88 0.55 5.92 10.54
CA LYS A 88 1.71 5.23 11.15
C LYS A 88 2.39 6.09 12.22
N ALA A 89 2.62 7.37 11.94
CA ALA A 89 3.20 8.28 12.93
C ALA A 89 2.28 8.45 14.17
N LYS A 90 0.96 8.56 13.95
CA LYS A 90 -0.01 8.69 15.06
C LYS A 90 -0.10 7.44 15.93
N ILE A 91 -0.14 6.24 15.32
CA ILE A 91 -0.25 5.00 16.09
C ILE A 91 1.00 4.78 16.95
N SER A 92 2.20 5.12 16.45
CA SER A 92 3.43 5.05 17.25
C SER A 92 3.37 5.95 18.49
N ILE A 93 2.89 7.19 18.34
CA ILE A 93 2.73 8.12 19.48
C ILE A 93 1.70 7.58 20.48
N GLU A 94 0.59 6.99 20.02
CA GLU A 94 -0.41 6.40 20.91
C GLU A 94 0.12 5.19 21.66
N ILE A 95 0.87 4.31 21.01
CA ILE A 95 1.50 3.15 21.65
C ILE A 95 2.46 3.61 22.75
N ILE A 96 3.32 4.60 22.46
CA ILE A 96 4.25 5.15 23.46
C ILE A 96 3.49 5.76 24.63
N HIS A 97 2.46 6.56 24.37
CA HIS A 97 1.63 7.16 25.40
C HIS A 97 1.00 6.11 26.32
N ILE A 98 0.34 5.10 25.73
CA ILE A 98 -0.33 4.02 26.47
C ILE A 98 0.70 3.23 27.29
N ALA A 99 1.83 2.84 26.69
CA ALA A 99 2.88 2.09 27.37
C ALA A 99 3.47 2.87 28.56
N CYS A 100 3.88 4.12 28.33
CA CYS A 100 4.49 4.95 29.37
C CYS A 100 3.52 5.26 30.51
N VAL A 101 2.27 5.61 30.22
CA VAL A 101 1.29 5.93 31.26
C VAL A 101 0.89 4.67 32.03
N THR A 102 0.69 3.54 31.36
CA THR A 102 0.29 2.29 32.03
C THR A 102 1.40 1.77 32.94
N VAL A 103 2.64 1.69 32.43
CA VAL A 103 3.78 1.22 33.21
C VAL A 103 4.12 2.20 34.34
N GLY A 104 4.07 3.50 34.08
CA GLY A 104 4.29 4.53 35.10
C GLY A 104 3.24 4.49 36.21
N ALA A 105 1.95 4.34 35.86
CA ALA A 105 0.87 4.22 36.82
C ALA A 105 0.99 2.93 37.65
N ALA A 106 1.37 1.80 37.02
CA ALA A 106 1.63 0.56 37.73
C ALA A 106 2.79 0.69 38.73
N ALA A 107 3.90 1.33 38.31
CA ALA A 107 5.05 1.59 39.18
C ALA A 107 4.66 2.47 40.39
N LEU A 108 3.91 3.55 40.16
CA LEU A 108 3.43 4.42 41.25
C LEU A 108 2.41 3.73 42.16
N GLY A 109 1.52 2.90 41.60
CA GLY A 109 0.56 2.10 42.37
C GLY A 109 1.24 1.02 43.22
N PHE A 110 2.36 0.48 42.76
CA PHE A 110 3.16 -0.50 43.50
C PHE A 110 4.05 0.14 44.58
N ALA A 111 4.50 1.38 44.39
CA ALA A 111 5.46 2.04 45.29
C ALA A 111 5.09 2.02 46.79
N PRO A 112 3.82 2.21 47.22
CA PRO A 112 3.45 2.13 48.63
C PRO A 112 3.75 0.76 49.27
N SER A 113 3.68 -0.34 48.50
CA SER A 113 3.89 -1.70 49.01
C SER A 113 5.33 -1.97 49.46
N ILE A 114 6.30 -1.22 48.94
CA ILE A 114 7.72 -1.37 49.23
C ILE A 114 8.32 -0.15 49.94
N TRP A 115 7.50 0.75 50.48
CA TRP A 115 7.92 2.08 50.97
C TRP A 115 9.03 2.04 52.05
N THR A 116 9.10 0.96 52.82
CA THR A 116 10.12 0.73 53.84
C THR A 116 11.50 0.37 53.26
N THR A 117 11.56 -0.04 51.99
CA THR A 117 12.79 -0.42 51.29
C THR A 117 13.39 0.78 50.57
N GLN A 118 13.92 1.72 51.34
CA GLN A 118 14.65 2.86 50.80
C GLN A 118 16.11 2.46 50.51
N PRO A 119 16.72 2.92 49.40
CA PRO A 119 16.23 3.94 48.45
C PRO A 119 15.38 3.40 47.28
N THR A 120 15.15 2.09 47.22
CA THR A 120 14.47 1.45 46.08
C THR A 120 13.06 2.01 45.83
N ALA A 121 12.26 2.22 46.88
CA ALA A 121 10.93 2.81 46.73
C ALA A 121 10.95 4.22 46.14
N MET A 122 11.89 5.08 46.56
CA MET A 122 12.10 6.40 45.96
C MET A 122 12.47 6.31 44.48
N MET A 123 13.34 5.37 44.09
CA MET A 123 13.69 5.18 42.69
C MET A 123 12.50 4.75 41.83
N ILE A 124 11.62 3.88 42.33
CA ILE A 124 10.39 3.47 41.62
C ILE A 124 9.44 4.66 41.45
N VAL A 125 9.28 5.51 42.46
CA VAL A 125 8.45 6.71 42.35
C VAL A 125 8.99 7.68 41.30
N VAL A 126 10.30 7.94 41.31
CA VAL A 126 10.93 8.82 40.33
C VAL A 126 10.77 8.25 38.92
N PHE A 127 11.07 6.96 38.74
CA PHE A 127 10.91 6.29 37.45
C PHE A 127 9.47 6.31 36.93
N GLY A 128 8.50 5.97 37.78
CA GLY A 128 7.08 5.99 37.42
C GLY A 128 6.59 7.40 37.06
N SER A 129 7.05 8.41 37.80
CA SER A 129 6.73 9.81 37.53
C SER A 129 7.30 10.29 36.20
N VAL A 130 8.57 9.96 35.89
CA VAL A 130 9.22 10.28 34.61
C VAL A 130 8.48 9.62 33.45
N LEU A 131 8.07 8.35 33.58
CA LEU A 131 7.30 7.66 32.54
C LEU A 131 5.95 8.34 32.27
N ILE A 132 5.20 8.72 33.31
CA ILE A 132 3.92 9.42 33.11
C ILE A 132 4.14 10.76 32.40
N ILE A 133 5.13 11.54 32.83
CA ILE A 133 5.45 12.85 32.21
C ILE A 133 5.88 12.65 30.75
N ALA A 134 6.74 11.68 30.46
CA ALA A 134 7.19 11.38 29.10
C ALA A 134 6.02 10.92 28.21
N GLY A 135 5.11 10.09 28.72
CA GLY A 135 3.92 9.65 28.00
C GLY A 135 2.97 10.81 27.68
N LEU A 136 2.75 11.73 28.64
CA LEU A 136 1.97 12.95 28.42
C LEU A 136 2.62 13.88 27.39
N ALA A 137 3.94 14.08 27.50
CA ALA A 137 4.71 14.90 26.58
C ALA A 137 4.65 14.33 25.15
N ALA A 138 4.78 13.02 24.97
CA ALA A 138 4.69 12.34 23.67
C ALA A 138 3.36 12.64 22.96
N LYS A 139 2.25 12.71 23.71
CA LYS A 139 0.92 13.05 23.16
C LYS A 139 0.76 14.53 22.84
N ALA A 140 1.48 15.41 23.55
CA ALA A 140 1.42 16.86 23.35
C ALA A 140 2.23 17.36 22.15
N VAL A 141 3.17 16.55 21.64
CA VAL A 141 3.92 16.86 20.42
C VAL A 141 2.95 16.80 19.21
N LYS A 142 2.85 17.91 18.48
CA LYS A 142 2.12 17.93 17.21
C LYS A 142 2.89 17.10 16.18
N PRO A 143 2.23 16.15 15.49
CA PRO A 143 2.82 15.46 14.35
C PRO A 143 2.94 16.38 13.13
#